data_AF-T1BGM8-F1
#
_entry.id   AF-T1BGM8-F1
#
_cell.length_a   1.000
_cell.length_b   1.000
_cell.length_c   1.000
_cell.angle_alpha   90.00
_cell.angle_beta   90.00
_cell.angle_gamma   90.00
#
_symmetry.space_group_name_H-M   'P 1'
#
loop_
_entity.id
_entity.type
_entity.pdbx_description
1 polymer ?
#
loop_
_entity_poly.entity_id
_entity_poly.type
_entity_poly.pdbx_seq_one_letter_code
_entity_poly.pdbx_strand_id
1 'polypeptide(L)'
;AASAFNTFETAEIRLPSVIKSDGRREPFDERKLRVSFERALQKRAVGSEAIDAAVRAVLHGLRGGGEREVPSLQVGELVMLELKKLDQVAYVRFASVYRRFEDVQAFREEIERLERDLPALEGLQLPLLQPAAAGKPDKPGKR
;
A
#
# COMPACT_ATOMS: atom_id res chain seq x y z
N ALA A 1 1.14 48.69 23.24
CA ALA A 1 2.11 47.59 23.15
C ALA A 1 1.66 46.67 22.03
N ALA A 2 2.42 46.62 20.93
CA ALA A 2 2.06 45.86 19.74
C ALA A 2 2.23 44.37 20.01
N SER A 3 1.18 43.61 19.73
CA SER A 3 1.14 42.15 19.81
C SER A 3 2.21 41.55 18.89
N ALA A 4 3.16 40.83 19.45
CA ALA A 4 4.09 40.03 18.67
C ALA A 4 3.32 38.85 18.07
N PHE A 5 3.03 38.93 16.77
CA PHE A 5 2.57 37.80 15.98
C PHE A 5 3.74 36.84 15.85
N ASN A 6 3.67 35.70 16.54
CA ASN A 6 4.63 34.62 16.38
C ASN A 6 4.33 33.96 15.02
N THR A 7 5.17 34.23 14.03
CA THR A 7 5.10 33.57 12.72
C THR A 7 5.27 32.08 12.94
N PHE A 8 4.24 31.29 12.66
CA PHE A 8 4.38 29.86 12.49
C PHE A 8 5.25 29.66 11.25
N GLU A 9 6.54 29.42 11.44
CA GLU A 9 7.36 28.76 10.43
C GLU A 9 6.66 27.43 10.11
N THR A 10 5.94 27.39 9.00
CA THR A 10 5.56 26.13 8.38
C THR A 10 6.86 25.43 8.04
N ALA A 11 7.35 24.56 8.93
CA ALA A 11 8.48 23.72 8.65
C ALA A 11 8.16 22.97 7.35
N GLU A 12 8.83 23.36 6.27
CA GLU A 12 8.73 22.70 4.99
C GLU A 12 9.26 21.27 5.20
N ILE A 13 8.36 20.31 5.45
CA ILE A 13 8.78 18.93 5.72
C ILE A 13 9.29 18.35 4.41
N ARG A 14 10.60 18.41 4.23
CA ARG A 14 11.32 17.80 3.12
C ARG A 14 11.33 16.28 3.28
N LEU A 15 11.41 15.57 2.16
CA LEU A 15 11.55 14.12 2.18
C LEU A 15 12.90 13.73 2.83
N PRO A 16 12.92 12.67 3.65
CA PRO A 16 14.14 12.20 4.29
C PRO A 16 15.13 11.66 3.27
N SER A 17 16.43 11.66 3.61
CA SER A 17 17.41 10.85 2.88
C SER A 17 17.21 9.37 3.20
N VAL A 18 17.56 8.47 2.27
CA VAL A 18 17.45 7.03 2.47
C VAL A 18 18.81 6.44 2.82
N ILE A 19 18.88 5.74 3.94
CA ILE A 19 20.03 4.93 4.35
C ILE A 19 19.84 3.52 3.77
N LYS A 20 20.69 3.13 2.82
CA LYS A 20 20.69 1.80 2.20
C LYS A 20 21.22 0.73 3.15
N SER A 21 20.99 -0.54 2.80
CA SER A 21 21.46 -1.70 3.58
C SER A 21 22.99 -1.78 3.75
N ASP A 22 23.76 -1.15 2.86
CA ASP A 22 25.23 -1.04 2.95
C ASP A 22 25.68 0.22 3.73
N GLY A 23 24.76 0.94 4.35
CA GLY A 23 25.03 2.16 5.11
C GLY A 23 25.15 3.43 4.25
N ARG A 24 25.08 3.31 2.92
CA ARG A 24 25.16 4.47 2.02
C ARG A 24 23.92 5.34 2.15
N ARG A 25 24.12 6.66 2.16
CA ARG A 25 23.03 7.65 2.15
C ARG A 25 22.81 8.14 0.73
N GLU A 26 21.56 8.16 0.29
CA GLU A 26 21.16 8.84 -0.95
C GLU A 26 19.91 9.68 -0.72
N PRO A 27 19.74 10.80 -1.46
CA PRO A 27 18.48 11.51 -1.48
C PRO A 27 17.33 10.59 -1.88
N PHE A 28 16.15 10.79 -1.28
CA PHE A 28 14.96 10.07 -1.71
C PHE A 28 14.62 10.41 -3.16
N ASP A 29 14.33 9.37 -3.95
CA ASP A 29 13.99 9.48 -5.37
C ASP A 29 12.63 8.83 -5.63
N GLU A 30 11.63 9.67 -5.90
CA GLU A 30 10.26 9.25 -6.20
C GLU A 30 10.18 8.38 -7.45
N ARG A 31 11.05 8.59 -8.45
CA ARG A 31 11.07 7.78 -9.67
C ARG A 31 11.49 6.34 -9.35
N LYS A 32 12.49 6.17 -8.47
CA LYS A 32 12.89 4.83 -7.99
C LYS A 32 11.75 4.14 -7.26
N LEU A 33 11.02 4.87 -6.42
CA LEU A 33 9.84 4.34 -5.72
C LEU A 33 8.78 3.87 -6.73
N ARG A 34 8.40 4.71 -7.69
CA ARG A 34 7.40 4.36 -8.72
C ARG A 34 7.81 3.14 -9.53
N VAL A 35 9.06 3.08 -9.99
CA VAL A 35 9.61 1.92 -10.72
C VAL A 35 9.56 0.65 -9.87
N SER A 36 9.75 0.75 -8.54
CA SER A 36 9.65 -0.40 -7.65
C SER A 36 8.22 -0.96 -7.59
N PHE A 37 7.20 -0.09 -7.55
CA PHE A 37 5.78 -0.49 -7.65
C PHE A 37 5.48 -1.13 -9.01
N GLU A 38 5.90 -0.52 -10.11
CA GLU A 38 5.64 -1.06 -11.46
C GLU A 38 6.26 -2.45 -11.65
N ARG A 39 7.47 -2.67 -11.14
CA ARG A 39 8.11 -3.99 -11.15
C ARG A 39 7.34 -5.01 -10.32
N ALA A 40 6.91 -4.63 -9.11
CA ALA A 40 6.09 -5.50 -8.26
C ALA A 40 4.75 -5.84 -8.92
N LEU A 41 4.14 -4.90 -9.63
CA LEU A 41 2.82 -5.01 -10.26
C LEU A 41 2.87 -5.50 -11.72
N GLN A 42 4.05 -5.90 -12.23
CA GLN A 42 4.18 -6.35 -13.61
C GLN A 42 3.21 -7.51 -13.91
N LYS A 43 2.48 -7.39 -15.04
CA LYS A 43 1.43 -8.30 -15.51
C LYS A 43 0.19 -8.40 -14.59
N ARG A 44 -0.03 -7.40 -13.72
CA ARG A 44 -1.25 -7.28 -12.91
C ARG A 44 -2.14 -6.19 -13.49
N ALA A 45 -3.45 -6.38 -13.39
CA ALA A 45 -4.45 -5.42 -13.90
C ALA A 45 -4.68 -4.29 -12.90
N VAL A 46 -3.63 -3.51 -12.61
CA VAL A 46 -3.69 -2.34 -11.70
C VAL A 46 -3.48 -1.07 -12.52
N GLY A 47 -4.42 -0.13 -12.43
CA GLY A 47 -4.36 1.13 -13.16
C GLY A 47 -3.25 2.06 -12.67
N SER A 48 -2.72 2.89 -13.57
CA SER A 48 -1.66 3.87 -13.24
C SER A 48 -2.08 4.81 -12.10
N GLU A 49 -3.33 5.25 -12.08
CA GLU A 49 -3.84 6.15 -11.03
C GLU A 49 -3.76 5.54 -9.63
N ALA A 50 -4.00 4.24 -9.51
CA ALA A 50 -3.89 3.51 -8.25
C ALA A 50 -2.42 3.38 -7.80
N ILE A 51 -1.50 3.18 -8.76
CA ILE A 51 -0.05 3.20 -8.50
C ILE A 51 0.38 4.58 -8.03
N ASP A 52 -0.05 5.64 -8.72
CA ASP A 52 0.30 7.01 -8.36
C ASP A 52 -0.29 7.39 -6.98
N ALA A 53 -1.48 6.89 -6.63
CA ALA A 53 -2.06 7.04 -5.31
C ALA A 53 -1.24 6.33 -4.22
N ALA A 54 -0.80 5.10 -4.47
CA ALA A 54 0.08 4.36 -3.55
C ALA A 54 1.44 5.06 -3.36
N VAL A 55 2.05 5.57 -4.45
CA VAL A 55 3.28 6.36 -4.37
C VAL A 55 3.07 7.59 -3.48
N ARG A 56 1.97 8.35 -3.66
CA ARG A 56 1.64 9.49 -2.81
C ARG A 56 1.43 9.11 -1.34
N ALA A 57 0.80 7.96 -1.07
CA ALA A 57 0.61 7.47 0.30
C ALA A 57 1.95 7.19 0.99
N VAL A 58 2.90 6.56 0.29
CA VAL A 58 4.26 6.35 0.81
C VAL A 58 4.97 7.68 1.07
N LEU A 59 4.91 8.63 0.12
CA LEU A 59 5.50 9.96 0.30
C LEU A 59 4.92 10.68 1.52
N HIS A 60 3.61 10.58 1.72
CA HIS A 60 2.94 11.18 2.86
C HIS A 60 3.39 10.53 4.18
N GLY A 61 3.49 9.20 4.23
CA GLY A 61 4.03 8.49 5.39
C GLY A 61 5.45 8.90 5.74
N LEU A 62 6.31 9.07 4.74
CA LEU A 62 7.70 9.52 4.93
C LEU A 62 7.80 10.96 5.42
N ARG A 63 6.90 11.85 4.98
CA ARG A 63 6.84 13.23 5.51
C ARG A 63 6.29 13.25 6.93
N GLY A 64 5.24 12.49 7.22
CA GLY A 64 4.58 12.47 8.53
C GLY A 64 5.51 12.09 9.68
N GLY A 65 6.57 11.32 9.42
CA GLY A 65 7.57 10.95 10.44
C GLY A 65 8.47 12.10 10.91
N GLY A 66 8.66 13.16 10.10
CA GLY A 66 9.53 14.29 10.43
C GLY A 66 11.03 13.93 10.52
N GLU A 67 11.40 12.72 10.14
CA GLU A 67 12.78 12.22 10.19
C GLU A 67 13.62 12.84 9.07
N ARG A 68 14.91 13.09 9.34
CA ARG A 68 15.84 13.59 8.31
C ARG A 68 16.41 12.46 7.45
N GLU A 69 16.51 11.27 8.02
CA GLU A 69 17.03 10.07 7.37
C GLU A 69 16.14 8.89 7.74
N VAL A 70 15.86 8.01 6.76
CA VAL A 70 15.08 6.79 6.97
C VAL A 70 15.84 5.58 6.42
N PRO A 71 15.84 4.43 7.10
CA PRO A 71 16.33 3.19 6.53
C PRO A 71 15.54 2.82 5.26
N SER A 72 16.22 2.26 4.26
CA SER A 72 15.55 1.70 3.08
C SER A 72 14.59 0.57 3.45
N LEU A 73 14.82 -0.04 4.62
CA LEU A 73 13.90 -0.98 5.24
C LEU A 73 12.53 -0.27 5.44
N GLN A 74 12.44 0.74 6.28
CA GLN A 74 11.20 1.47 6.54
C GLN A 74 10.45 1.92 5.27
N VAL A 75 11.17 2.38 4.23
CA VAL A 75 10.55 2.71 2.93
C VAL A 75 9.86 1.49 2.29
N GLY A 76 10.51 0.33 2.30
CA GLY A 76 9.94 -0.90 1.77
C GLY A 76 8.75 -1.43 2.56
N GLU A 77 8.68 -1.18 3.88
CA GLU A 77 7.51 -1.53 4.69
C GLU A 77 6.28 -0.72 4.27
N LEU A 78 6.46 0.58 4.02
CA LEU A 78 5.39 1.43 3.48
C LEU A 78 4.94 0.97 2.09
N VAL A 79 5.88 0.56 1.24
CA VAL A 79 5.56 -0.02 -0.09
C VAL A 79 4.76 -1.31 0.07
N MET A 80 5.18 -2.20 0.97
CA MET A 80 4.47 -3.45 1.25
C MET A 80 3.04 -3.18 1.75
N LEU A 81 2.84 -2.19 2.61
CA LEU A 81 1.51 -1.80 3.09
C LEU A 81 0.58 -1.39 1.93
N GLU A 82 1.07 -0.58 0.99
CA GLU A 82 0.27 -0.17 -0.16
C GLU A 82 0.07 -1.31 -1.16
N LEU A 83 1.10 -2.12 -1.43
CA LEU A 83 0.96 -3.29 -2.31
C LEU A 83 -0.06 -4.29 -1.78
N LYS A 84 -0.13 -4.49 -0.47
CA LYS A 84 -1.12 -5.38 0.17
C LYS A 84 -2.56 -4.99 -0.16
N LYS A 85 -2.83 -3.68 -0.31
CA LYS A 85 -4.14 -3.14 -0.70
C LYS A 85 -4.41 -3.27 -2.20
N LEU A 86 -3.36 -3.15 -3.02
CA LEU A 86 -3.47 -3.17 -4.48
C LEU A 86 -3.54 -4.59 -5.04
N ASP A 87 -2.62 -5.46 -4.64
CA ASP A 87 -2.47 -6.80 -5.20
C ASP A 87 -1.60 -7.71 -4.31
N GLN A 88 -2.19 -8.82 -3.87
CA GLN A 88 -1.53 -9.78 -2.98
C GLN A 88 -0.32 -10.46 -3.64
N VAL A 89 -0.38 -10.76 -4.94
CA VAL A 89 0.74 -11.41 -5.65
C VAL A 89 1.91 -10.44 -5.78
N ALA A 90 1.63 -9.16 -6.04
CA ALA A 90 2.64 -8.11 -6.08
C ALA A 90 3.27 -7.88 -4.70
N TYR A 91 2.48 -7.88 -3.62
CA TYR A 91 2.98 -7.87 -2.25
C TYR A 91 4.01 -8.99 -2.02
N VAL A 92 3.61 -10.23 -2.32
CA VAL A 92 4.46 -11.42 -2.11
C VAL A 92 5.76 -11.32 -2.92
N ARG A 93 5.68 -10.92 -4.19
CA ARG A 93 6.85 -10.72 -5.06
C ARG A 93 7.81 -9.69 -4.50
N PHE A 94 7.28 -8.57 -4.01
CA PHE A 94 8.10 -7.53 -3.40
C PHE A 94 8.73 -8.01 -2.08
N ALA A 95 7.95 -8.68 -1.24
CA ALA A 95 8.40 -9.25 0.02
C ALA A 95 9.55 -10.23 -0.18
N SER A 96 9.53 -11.05 -1.24
CA SER A 96 10.62 -12.00 -1.55
C SER A 96 11.98 -11.32 -1.74
N VAL A 97 12.01 -10.17 -2.42
CA VAL A 97 13.25 -9.42 -2.66
C VAL A 97 13.69 -8.69 -1.39
N TYR A 98 12.71 -8.13 -0.68
CA TYR A 98 12.95 -7.20 0.39
C TYR A 98 13.27 -7.89 1.73
N ARG A 99 12.56 -8.96 2.09
CA ARG A 99 12.80 -9.73 3.32
C ARG A 99 13.87 -10.80 3.18
N ARG A 100 14.34 -11.07 1.95
CA ARG A 100 15.37 -12.09 1.64
C ARG A 100 15.13 -13.39 2.39
N PHE A 101 13.96 -14.00 2.18
CA PHE A 101 13.62 -15.26 2.84
C PHE A 101 14.74 -16.29 2.66
N GLU A 102 15.26 -16.80 3.77
CA GLU A 102 16.39 -17.73 3.78
C GLU A 102 15.97 -19.11 3.26
N ASP A 103 14.71 -19.49 3.48
CA ASP A 103 14.15 -20.75 3.05
C ASP A 103 12.65 -20.65 2.66
N VAL A 104 12.12 -21.78 2.16
CA VAL A 104 10.71 -21.90 1.74
C VAL A 104 9.75 -21.81 2.93
N GLN A 105 10.18 -22.14 4.14
CA GLN A 105 9.32 -22.07 5.33
C GLN A 105 9.06 -20.62 5.74
N ALA A 106 10.09 -19.79 5.76
CA ALA A 106 9.97 -18.35 6.01
C ALA A 106 9.02 -17.67 5.00
N PHE A 107 9.03 -18.13 3.75
CA PHE A 107 8.08 -17.69 2.73
C PHE A 107 6.66 -18.18 3.01
N ARG A 108 6.47 -19.44 3.37
CA ARG A 108 5.15 -20.01 3.74
C ARG A 108 4.53 -19.24 4.91
N GLU A 109 5.30 -18.99 5.96
CA GLU A 109 4.82 -18.22 7.12
C GLU A 109 4.37 -16.82 6.73
N GLU A 110 5.03 -16.19 5.73
CA GLU A 110 4.60 -14.89 5.22
C GLU A 110 3.25 -14.96 4.50
N ILE A 111 3.03 -16.00 3.70
CA ILE A 111 1.73 -16.24 3.05
C ILE A 111 0.65 -16.46 4.11
N GLU A 112 0.92 -17.28 5.13
CA GLU A 112 -0.02 -17.53 6.23
C GLU A 112 -0.31 -16.26 7.05
N ARG A 113 0.68 -15.38 7.25
CA ARG A 113 0.46 -14.04 7.84
C ARG A 113 -0.45 -13.20 6.96
N LEU A 114 -0.18 -13.16 5.65
CA LEU A 114 -0.99 -12.41 4.70
C LEU A 114 -2.45 -12.87 4.71
N GLU A 115 -2.70 -14.18 4.67
CA GLU A 115 -4.05 -14.78 4.73
C GLU A 115 -4.81 -14.40 6.01
N ARG A 116 -4.13 -14.33 7.16
CA ARG A 116 -4.75 -13.90 8.42
C ARG A 116 -5.11 -12.42 8.47
N ASP A 117 -4.44 -11.59 7.70
CA ASP A 117 -4.70 -10.15 7.64
C ASP A 117 -5.78 -9.76 6.61
N LEU A 118 -6.19 -10.69 5.72
CA LEU A 118 -7.24 -10.48 4.73
C LEU A 118 -8.66 -10.20 5.27
N PRO A 119 -9.16 -10.84 6.36
CA PRO A 119 -10.54 -10.65 6.82
C PRO A 119 -10.89 -9.21 7.23
N ALA A 120 -9.89 -8.35 7.43
CA ALA A 120 -10.10 -6.92 7.68
C ALA A 120 -10.43 -6.10 6.41
N LEU A 121 -10.20 -6.66 5.21
CA LEU A 121 -10.45 -6.01 3.91
C LEU A 121 -11.76 -6.48 3.26
N GLU A 122 -12.24 -7.68 3.57
CA GLU A 122 -13.54 -8.21 3.11
C GLU A 122 -14.75 -7.51 3.75
N GLY A 123 -14.59 -6.87 4.91
CA GLY A 123 -15.65 -6.11 5.59
C GLY A 123 -16.17 -4.87 4.84
N LEU A 124 -15.57 -4.52 3.70
CA LEU A 124 -16.00 -3.44 2.80
C LEU A 124 -16.75 -3.95 1.55
N GLN A 125 -17.03 -5.25 1.44
CA GLN A 125 -17.93 -5.75 0.39
C GLN A 125 -19.35 -5.21 0.64
N LEU A 126 -19.71 -4.17 -0.11
CA LEU A 126 -21.10 -3.83 -0.39
C LEU A 126 -21.85 -5.13 -0.74
N PRO A 127 -23.04 -5.36 -0.16
CA PRO A 127 -23.83 -6.56 -0.46
C PRO A 127 -24.20 -6.52 -1.94
N LEU A 128 -23.45 -7.25 -2.75
CA LEU A 128 -23.75 -7.44 -4.15
C LEU A 128 -24.94 -8.40 -4.22
N LEU A 129 -26.05 -7.87 -4.75
CA LEU A 129 -27.30 -8.57 -5.05
C LEU A 129 -28.18 -8.86 -3.81
N GLN A 130 -29.10 -7.93 -3.51
CA GLN A 130 -30.45 -8.38 -3.23
C GLN A 130 -30.96 -8.98 -4.55
N PRO A 131 -31.38 -10.26 -4.61
CA PRO A 131 -32.14 -10.71 -5.76
C PRO A 131 -33.42 -9.88 -5.77
N ALA A 132 -33.54 -9.00 -6.77
CA ALA A 132 -34.80 -8.36 -7.08
C ALA A 132 -35.86 -9.45 -7.12
N ALA A 133 -36.87 -9.31 -6.26
CA ALA A 133 -37.94 -10.27 -6.09
C ALA A 133 -38.47 -10.72 -7.45
N ALA A 134 -38.18 -11.97 -7.82
CA ALA A 134 -38.80 -12.63 -8.95
C ALA A 134 -40.30 -12.75 -8.65
N GLY A 135 -41.11 -11.96 -9.35
CA GLY A 135 -42.56 -12.10 -9.37
C GLY A 135 -42.93 -13.54 -9.72
N LYS A 136 -43.72 -14.18 -8.86
CA LYS A 136 -44.27 -15.51 -9.14
C LYS A 136 -45.18 -15.41 -10.37
N PRO A 137 -45.10 -16.33 -11.35
CA PRO A 137 -46.08 -16.40 -12.42
C PRO A 137 -47.41 -16.92 -11.86
N ASP A 138 -48.46 -16.16 -12.13
CA ASP A 138 -49.84 -16.53 -11.84
C ASP A 138 -50.24 -17.76 -12.67
N LYS A 139 -50.85 -18.77 -12.03
CA LYS A 139 -51.29 -19.99 -12.71
C LYS A 139 -52.70 -19.75 -13.26
N PRO A 140 -53.01 -20.11 -14.52
CA PRO A 140 -54.38 -20.05 -14.99
C PRO A 140 -55.20 -21.13 -14.27
N GLY A 141 -56.13 -20.69 -13.43
CA GLY A 141 -57.12 -21.53 -12.79
C GLY A 141 -58.10 -22.09 -13.82
N LYS A 142 -58.21 -23.42 -13.86
CA LYS A 142 -59.24 -24.18 -14.57
C LYS A 142 -60.64 -23.69 -14.21
N ARG A 143 -61.47 -23.35 -15.19
CA ARG A 143 -62.90 -23.72 -15.28
C ARG A 143 -63.31 -23.80 -16.74
#